data_AF-A0A1H8W4M9-F1
#
_entry.id   AF-A0A1H8W4M9-F1
#
_cell.length_a   1.000
_cell.length_b   1.000
_cell.length_c   1.000
_cell.angle_alpha   90.00
_cell.angle_beta   90.00
_cell.angle_gamma   90.00
#
_symmetry.space_group_name_H-M   'P 1'
#
loop_
_entity.id
_entity.type
_entity.pdbx_description
1 polymer ?
#
loop_
_entity_poly.entity_id
_entity_poly.type
_entity_poly.pdbx_seq_one_letter_code
_entity_poly.pdbx_strand_id
1 'polypeptide(L)'
;MPRTVAPGGYRRGVTRAARIALAVYLLAGASITLGPKPGRLFASGIRAFDGALSPQAIEALANVALFVPIGFLLCLSFPAVPRWLMWGLCVAASAAVELYQYVLPGRDATFRDLVTNGLGAALGVGLSWTLDRVLPRRS
;
A
#
# COMPACT_ATOMS: atom_id res chain seq x y z
N MET A 1 -1.36 0.72 42.82
CA MET A 1 -0.84 1.82 41.99
C MET A 1 -0.94 1.43 40.52
N PRO A 2 -1.66 2.18 39.66
CA PRO A 2 -1.69 1.88 38.23
C PRO A 2 -0.39 2.37 37.58
N ARG A 3 0.34 1.48 36.90
CA ARG A 3 1.50 1.82 36.08
C ARG A 3 1.04 2.70 34.92
N THR A 4 1.32 3.99 34.99
CA THR A 4 1.22 4.89 33.84
C THR A 4 2.27 4.46 32.82
N VAL A 5 1.83 3.78 31.76
CA VAL A 5 2.70 3.45 30.62
C VAL A 5 3.19 4.77 30.03
N ALA A 6 4.51 5.00 30.06
CA ALA A 6 5.08 6.24 29.56
C ALA A 6 4.66 6.48 28.09
N PRO A 7 4.21 7.70 27.73
CA PRO A 7 3.59 7.99 26.42
C PRO A 7 4.51 7.67 25.22
N GLY A 8 5.82 7.61 25.41
CA GLY A 8 6.79 7.22 24.39
C GLY A 8 6.81 5.72 24.03
N GLY A 9 6.44 4.83 24.96
CA GLY A 9 6.47 3.38 24.75
C GLY A 9 5.42 2.90 23.75
N TYR A 10 4.22 3.46 23.85
CA TYR A 10 3.10 3.14 22.96
C TYR A 10 3.42 3.47 21.49
N ARG A 11 3.97 4.67 21.22
CA ARG A 11 4.37 5.08 19.86
C ARG A 11 5.47 4.21 19.27
N ARG A 12 6.48 3.85 20.08
CA ARG A 12 7.55 2.94 19.62
C ARG A 12 6.99 1.55 19.26
N GLY A 13 6.00 1.07 20.02
CA GLY A 13 5.28 -0.17 19.73
C GLY A 13 4.55 -0.13 18.39
N VAL A 14 3.74 0.91 18.16
CA VAL A 14 2.98 1.09 16.90
C VAL A 14 3.93 1.21 15.70
N THR A 15 4.98 2.02 15.80
CA THR A 15 5.95 2.16 14.70
C THR A 15 6.70 0.86 14.42
N ARG A 16 7.07 0.09 15.45
CA ARG A 16 7.72 -1.22 15.25
C ARG A 16 6.77 -2.21 14.59
N ALA A 17 5.53 -2.29 15.06
CA ALA A 17 4.51 -3.15 14.46
C ALA A 17 4.23 -2.77 13.00
N ALA A 18 4.11 -1.47 12.70
CA ALA A 18 3.92 -0.96 11.34
C ALA A 18 5.09 -1.33 10.42
N ARG A 19 6.34 -1.24 10.89
CA ARG A 19 7.52 -1.65 10.11
C ARG A 19 7.54 -3.14 9.81
N ILE A 20 7.21 -3.97 10.80
CA ILE A 20 7.11 -5.42 10.62
C ILE A 20 6.00 -5.74 9.62
N ALA A 21 4.81 -5.16 9.81
CA ALA A 21 3.69 -5.33 8.89
C ALA A 21 4.03 -4.86 7.48
N LEU A 22 4.69 -3.70 7.33
CA LEU A 22 5.16 -3.19 6.04
C LEU A 22 6.14 -4.16 5.39
N ALA A 23 7.14 -4.65 6.12
CA ALA A 23 8.12 -5.58 5.59
C ALA A 23 7.46 -6.88 5.11
N VAL A 24 6.59 -7.47 5.94
CA VAL A 24 5.83 -8.68 5.57
C VAL A 24 4.95 -8.42 4.34
N TYR A 25 4.26 -7.28 4.31
CA TYR A 25 3.38 -6.92 3.20
C TYR A 25 4.15 -6.70 1.90
N LEU A 26 5.30 -6.02 1.95
CA LEU A 26 6.15 -5.78 0.79
C LEU A 26 6.78 -7.09 0.28
N LEU A 27 7.19 -8.00 1.17
CA LEU A 27 7.69 -9.32 0.78
C LEU A 27 6.61 -10.16 0.09
N ALA A 28 5.39 -10.17 0.66
CA ALA A 28 4.24 -10.83 0.04
C ALA A 28 3.91 -10.20 -1.33
N GLY A 29 3.83 -8.86 -1.39
CA GLY A 29 3.58 -8.13 -2.63
C GLY A 29 4.65 -8.38 -3.70
N ALA A 30 5.93 -8.35 -3.34
CA ALA A 30 7.03 -8.65 -4.26
C ALA A 30 6.94 -10.08 -4.80
N SER A 31 6.59 -11.07 -3.95
CA SER A 31 6.42 -12.45 -4.40
C SER A 31 5.28 -12.60 -5.42
N ILE A 32 4.21 -11.81 -5.27
CA ILE A 32 3.08 -11.77 -6.21
C ILE A 32 3.48 -11.04 -7.51
N THR A 33 4.12 -9.88 -7.40
CA THR A 33 4.51 -9.04 -8.54
C THR A 33 5.53 -9.72 -9.45
N LEU A 34 6.49 -10.44 -8.86
CA LEU A 34 7.44 -11.29 -9.59
C LEU A 34 6.77 -12.57 -10.13
N GLY A 35 5.65 -12.98 -9.54
CA GLY A 35 4.81 -14.10 -9.94
C GLY A 35 3.56 -13.69 -10.76
N PRO A 36 2.37 -14.27 -10.47
CA PRO A 36 1.12 -13.96 -11.16
C PRO A 36 0.65 -12.50 -10.94
N LYS A 37 0.16 -11.83 -11.99
CA LYS A 37 -0.40 -10.47 -11.86
C LYS A 37 -1.47 -10.42 -10.74
N PRO A 38 -1.47 -9.41 -9.86
CA PRO A 38 -2.45 -9.27 -8.78
C PRO A 38 -3.90 -9.42 -9.21
N GLY A 39 -4.26 -8.81 -10.36
CA GLY A 39 -5.62 -8.90 -10.91
C GLY A 39 -6.09 -10.34 -11.14
N ARG A 40 -5.19 -11.29 -11.43
CA ARG A 40 -5.56 -12.70 -11.58
C ARG A 40 -5.88 -13.37 -10.24
N LEU A 41 -5.12 -13.03 -9.19
CA LEU A 41 -5.41 -13.51 -7.83
C LEU A 41 -6.74 -12.94 -7.34
N PHE A 42 -6.97 -11.65 -7.53
CA PHE A 42 -8.24 -11.01 -7.19
C PHE A 42 -9.39 -11.57 -8.01
N ALA A 43 -9.26 -11.70 -9.33
CA ALA A 43 -10.29 -12.29 -10.20
C ALA A 43 -10.69 -13.70 -9.75
N SER A 44 -9.74 -14.51 -9.26
CA SER A 44 -10.04 -15.86 -8.77
C SER A 44 -10.96 -15.90 -7.53
N GLY A 45 -10.95 -14.82 -6.72
CA GLY A 45 -11.82 -14.63 -5.55
C GLY A 45 -13.09 -13.83 -5.83
N ILE A 46 -13.11 -13.02 -6.89
CA ILE A 46 -14.22 -12.11 -7.24
C ILE A 46 -15.23 -12.80 -8.20
N ARG A 47 -15.29 -14.15 -8.23
CA ARG A 47 -16.29 -14.90 -9.04
C ARG A 47 -17.75 -14.48 -8.78
N ALA A 48 -18.02 -13.82 -7.65
CA ALA A 48 -19.31 -13.23 -7.32
C ALA A 48 -19.72 -12.04 -8.22
N PHE A 49 -18.80 -11.45 -8.99
CA PHE A 49 -19.07 -10.32 -9.90
C PHE A 49 -18.87 -10.70 -11.37
N ASP A 50 -18.97 -11.99 -11.69
CA ASP A 50 -18.76 -12.48 -13.05
C ASP A 50 -19.70 -11.77 -14.04
N GLY A 51 -19.13 -11.17 -15.07
CA GLY A 51 -19.82 -10.34 -16.07
C GLY A 51 -20.12 -8.88 -15.68
N ALA A 52 -19.95 -8.45 -14.43
CA ALA A 52 -20.26 -7.07 -13.99
C ALA A 52 -19.09 -6.09 -14.17
N LEU A 53 -17.84 -6.58 -14.13
CA LEU A 53 -16.63 -5.78 -14.25
C LEU A 53 -15.74 -6.32 -15.36
N SER A 54 -15.16 -5.42 -16.17
CA SER A 54 -14.15 -5.83 -17.15
C SER A 54 -12.88 -6.31 -16.45
N PRO A 55 -12.08 -7.19 -17.09
CA PRO A 55 -10.79 -7.61 -16.54
C PRO A 55 -9.87 -6.44 -16.18
N GLN A 56 -9.90 -5.37 -16.98
CA GLN A 56 -9.12 -4.15 -16.74
C GLN A 56 -9.59 -3.39 -15.49
N ALA A 57 -10.90 -3.37 -15.22
CA ALA A 57 -11.44 -2.76 -14.01
C ALA A 57 -11.05 -3.57 -12.76
N ILE A 58 -11.06 -4.91 -12.85
CA ILE A 58 -10.61 -5.78 -11.75
C ILE A 58 -9.12 -5.55 -11.45
N GLU A 59 -8.28 -5.45 -12.48
CA GLU A 59 -6.86 -5.12 -12.32
C GLU A 59 -6.65 -3.74 -11.68
N ALA A 60 -7.38 -2.72 -12.14
CA ALA A 60 -7.29 -1.36 -11.57
C ALA A 60 -7.69 -1.32 -10.09
N LEU A 61 -8.79 -1.98 -9.72
CA LEU A 61 -9.24 -2.06 -8.33
C LEU A 61 -8.26 -2.85 -7.45
N ALA A 62 -7.70 -3.94 -7.97
CA ALA A 62 -6.69 -4.72 -7.27
C ALA A 62 -5.43 -3.89 -6.97
N ASN A 63 -4.95 -3.12 -7.94
CA ASN A 63 -3.81 -2.23 -7.79
C ASN A 63 -4.05 -1.16 -6.71
N VAL A 64 -5.20 -0.47 -6.77
CA VAL A 64 -5.60 0.49 -5.73
C VAL A 64 -5.61 -0.18 -4.35
N ALA A 65 -6.27 -1.33 -4.24
CA ALA A 65 -6.39 -2.07 -2.98
C ALA A 65 -5.03 -2.53 -2.41
N LEU A 66 -4.08 -2.88 -3.28
CA LEU A 66 -2.72 -3.26 -2.86
C LEU A 66 -1.89 -2.07 -2.36
N PHE A 67 -2.06 -0.89 -2.95
CA PHE A 67 -1.25 0.28 -2.56
C PHE A 67 -1.80 1.03 -1.34
N VAL A 68 -3.09 0.87 -1.00
CA VAL A 68 -3.68 1.47 0.22
C VAL A 68 -2.92 1.05 1.50
N PRO A 69 -2.69 -0.25 1.78
CA PRO A 69 -1.92 -0.66 2.95
C PRO A 69 -0.48 -0.13 2.94
N ILE A 70 0.17 -0.06 1.77
CA ILE A 70 1.56 0.42 1.65
C ILE A 70 1.65 1.89 2.07
N GLY A 71 0.82 2.77 1.47
CA GLY A 71 0.82 4.19 1.79
C GLY A 71 0.49 4.47 3.27
N PHE A 72 -0.44 3.69 3.83
CA PHE A 72 -0.81 3.77 5.24
C PHE A 72 0.34 3.33 6.18
N LEU A 73 0.89 2.13 5.96
CA LEU A 73 1.94 1.55 6.80
C LEU A 73 3.26 2.32 6.71
N LEU A 74 3.59 2.90 5.55
CA LEU A 74 4.74 3.79 5.40
C LEU A 74 4.64 5.02 6.32
N CYS A 75 3.47 5.69 6.33
CA CYS A 75 3.24 6.83 7.20
C CYS A 75 3.36 6.48 8.70
N LEU A 76 2.93 5.29 9.10
CA LEU A 76 3.06 4.81 10.48
C LEU A 76 4.48 4.37 10.84
N SER A 77 5.23 3.87 9.87
CA SER A 77 6.62 3.41 10.02
C SER A 77 7.62 4.57 10.13
N PHE A 78 7.30 5.69 9.51
CA PHE A 78 8.15 6.89 9.41
C PHE A 78 7.38 8.16 9.82
N PRO A 79 6.92 8.28 11.08
CA PRO A 79 6.04 9.36 11.50
C PRO A 79 6.69 10.76 11.49
N ALA A 80 8.03 10.83 11.37
CA ALA A 80 8.78 12.07 11.26
C ALA A 80 8.96 12.55 9.81
N VAL A 81 8.64 11.72 8.81
CA VAL A 81 8.83 12.06 7.40
C VAL A 81 7.54 12.69 6.85
N PRO A 82 7.63 13.76 6.05
CA PRO A 82 6.49 14.33 5.36
C PRO A 82 5.72 13.30 4.54
N ARG A 83 4.39 13.31 4.66
CA ARG A 83 3.52 12.31 4.02
C ARG A 83 3.50 12.36 2.50
N TRP A 84 3.69 13.54 1.92
CA TRP A 84 3.78 13.68 0.47
C TRP A 84 5.03 12.96 -0.08
N LEU A 85 6.12 12.86 0.70
CA LEU A 85 7.28 12.05 0.35
C LEU A 85 6.98 10.55 0.44
N MET A 86 6.18 10.12 1.42
CA MET A 86 5.73 8.72 1.50
C MET A 86 4.87 8.33 0.30
N TRP A 87 3.98 9.23 -0.14
CA TRP A 87 3.22 9.04 -1.38
C TRP A 87 4.14 9.02 -2.60
N GLY A 88 5.06 9.99 -2.72
CA GLY A 88 6.04 10.05 -3.81
C GLY A 88 6.91 8.80 -3.89
N LEU A 89 7.30 8.22 -2.75
CA LEU A 89 8.03 6.95 -2.69
C LEU A 89 7.21 5.79 -3.28
N CYS A 90 5.90 5.73 -2.99
CA CYS A 90 5.02 4.72 -3.58
C CYS A 90 4.91 4.88 -5.11
N VAL A 91 4.75 6.12 -5.58
CA VAL A 91 4.68 6.42 -7.02
C VAL A 91 6.00 6.06 -7.71
N ALA A 92 7.14 6.43 -7.12
CA ALA A 92 8.46 6.10 -7.65
C ALA A 92 8.71 4.58 -7.68
N ALA A 93 8.31 3.85 -6.62
CA ALA A 93 8.39 2.39 -6.60
C ALA A 93 7.50 1.76 -7.68
N SER A 94 6.28 2.27 -7.89
CA SER A 94 5.40 1.80 -8.98
C SER A 94 6.00 2.06 -10.36
N ALA A 95 6.57 3.24 -10.60
CA ALA A 95 7.23 3.57 -11.86
C ALA A 95 8.45 2.68 -12.12
N ALA A 96 9.23 2.35 -11.07
CA ALA A 96 10.35 1.42 -11.19
C ALA A 96 9.89 -0.01 -11.55
N VAL A 97 8.77 -0.46 -10.99
CA VAL A 97 8.16 -1.76 -11.35
C VAL A 97 7.68 -1.76 -12.80
N GLU A 98 7.03 -0.69 -13.27
CA GLU A 98 6.62 -0.58 -14.68
C GLU A 98 7.80 -0.56 -15.64
N LEU A 99 8.85 0.19 -15.31
CA LEU A 99 10.06 0.24 -16.13
C LEU A 99 10.74 -1.13 -16.20
N TYR A 100 10.76 -1.87 -15.09
CA TYR A 100 11.25 -3.24 -15.06
C TYR A 100 10.37 -4.17 -15.93
N GLN A 101 9.04 -4.03 -15.87
CA GLN A 101 8.14 -4.83 -16.68
C GLN A 101 8.24 -4.50 -18.18
N TYR A 102 8.51 -3.23 -18.53
CA TYR A 102 8.69 -2.80 -19.91
C TYR A 102 9.83 -3.54 -20.62
N VAL A 103 10.88 -3.92 -19.88
CA VAL A 103 12.03 -4.67 -20.43
C VAL A 103 11.85 -6.20 -20.35
N LEU A 104 10.77 -6.70 -19.73
CA LEU A 104 10.49 -8.13 -19.62
C LEU A 104 9.58 -8.61 -20.77
N PRO A 105 9.98 -9.63 -21.55
CA PRO A 105 9.14 -10.21 -22.59
C PRO A 105 7.81 -10.74 -22.02
N GLY A 106 6.69 -10.37 -22.63
CA GLY A 106 5.36 -10.82 -22.21
C GLY A 106 4.79 -10.13 -20.98
N ARG A 107 5.38 -8.99 -20.56
CA ARG A 107 4.79 -8.10 -19.54
C ARG A 107 4.39 -6.78 -20.18
N ASP A 108 3.12 -6.40 -19.98
CA ASP A 108 2.62 -5.09 -20.39
C ASP A 108 2.90 -4.08 -19.29
N ALA A 109 3.82 -3.17 -19.52
CA ALA A 109 3.90 -1.94 -18.73
C ALA A 109 2.72 -1.04 -19.13
N THR A 110 1.89 -0.63 -18.16
CA THR A 110 0.74 0.22 -18.46
C THR A 110 0.70 1.43 -17.57
N PHE A 111 0.66 2.63 -18.14
CA PHE A 111 0.52 3.89 -17.39
C PHE A 111 -0.66 3.90 -16.40
N ARG A 112 -1.67 3.07 -16.66
CA ARG A 112 -2.81 2.84 -15.77
C ARG A 112 -2.39 2.26 -14.42
N ASP A 113 -1.39 1.38 -14.38
CA ASP A 113 -0.91 0.77 -13.14
C ASP A 113 -0.27 1.84 -12.24
N LEU A 114 0.52 2.76 -12.79
CA LEU A 114 1.11 3.89 -12.08
C LEU A 114 0.05 4.79 -11.48
N VAL A 115 -0.99 5.11 -12.25
CA VAL A 115 -2.11 5.93 -11.79
C VAL A 115 -2.89 5.21 -10.68
N THR A 116 -3.25 3.94 -10.87
CA THR A 116 -4.05 3.17 -9.89
C THR A 116 -3.28 2.89 -8.60
N ASN A 117 -2.00 2.56 -8.69
CA ASN A 117 -1.09 2.42 -7.55
C ASN A 117 -0.90 3.75 -6.82
N GLY A 118 -0.71 4.85 -7.57
CA GLY A 118 -0.61 6.20 -7.02
C GLY A 118 -1.87 6.63 -6.26
N LEU A 119 -3.05 6.31 -6.80
CA LEU A 119 -4.34 6.55 -6.14
C LEU A 119 -4.49 5.72 -4.85
N GLY A 120 -4.16 4.43 -4.90
CA GLY A 120 -4.16 3.57 -3.71
C GLY A 120 -3.25 4.12 -2.61
N ALA A 121 -2.03 4.52 -2.97
CA ALA A 121 -1.08 5.10 -2.03
C ALA A 121 -1.62 6.42 -1.42
N ALA A 122 -2.23 7.29 -2.24
CA ALA A 122 -2.84 8.53 -1.75
C ALA A 122 -3.97 8.26 -0.75
N LEU A 123 -4.83 7.27 -1.01
CA LEU A 123 -5.88 6.84 -0.08
C LEU A 123 -5.30 6.30 1.23
N GLY A 124 -4.25 5.48 1.17
CA GLY A 124 -3.54 4.98 2.36
C GLY A 124 -2.92 6.10 3.20
N VAL A 125 -2.31 7.09 2.54
CA VAL A 125 -1.78 8.30 3.19
C VAL A 125 -2.92 9.10 3.85
N GLY A 126 -4.04 9.27 3.15
CA GLY A 126 -5.25 9.92 3.69
C GLY A 126 -5.81 9.21 4.92
N LEU A 127 -5.84 7.87 4.91
CA LEU A 127 -6.23 7.07 6.08
C LEU A 127 -5.32 7.33 7.28
N SER A 128 -4.00 7.46 7.07
CA SER A 128 -3.06 7.81 8.14
C SER A 128 -3.33 9.20 8.75
N TRP A 129 -3.91 10.12 7.96
CA TRP A 129 -4.33 11.44 8.42
C TRP A 129 -5.57 11.36 9.31
N THR A 130 -6.56 10.58 8.88
CA THR A 130 -7.79 10.39 9.67
C THR A 130 -7.47 9.73 11.01
N LEU A 131 -6.56 8.75 11.04
CA LEU A 131 -6.14 8.10 12.28
C LEU A 131 -5.49 9.08 13.26
N ASP A 132 -4.62 9.98 12.77
CA ASP A 132 -3.98 11.00 13.61
C ASP A 132 -4.99 12.03 14.17
N ARG A 133 -6.10 12.27 13.47
CA ARG A 133 -7.17 13.16 13.92
C ARG A 133 -8.10 12.49 14.94
N VAL A 134 -8.45 11.22 14.72
CA VAL A 134 -9.37 10.46 15.57
C VAL A 134 -8.70 9.93 16.83
N LEU A 135 -7.39 9.65 16.76
CA LEU A 135 -6.56 9.31 17.90
C LEU A 135 -5.53 10.42 18.13
N PRO A 136 -5.94 11.60 18.66
CA PRO A 136 -5.04 12.68 18.98
C PRO A 136 -3.91 12.13 19.83
N ARG A 137 -2.71 12.23 19.30
CA ARG A 137 -1.52 11.71 19.97
C ARG A 137 -1.29 12.58 21.21
N ARG A 138 -1.79 12.15 22.38
CA ARG A 138 -1.59 12.83 23.66
C ARG A 138 -0.08 13.05 23.84
N SER A 139 0.33 14.31 23.74
CA SER A 139 1.69 14.82 23.92
C SER A 139 2.04 14.86 25.39
#